data_AF-A0A6B3EWU3-F1
#
_entry.id   AF-A0A6B3EWU3-F1
#
_cell.length_a   1.000
_cell.length_b   1.000
_cell.length_c   1.000
_cell.angle_alpha   90.00
_cell.angle_beta   90.00
_cell.angle_gamma   90.00
#
_symmetry.space_group_name_H-M   'P 1'
#
loop_
_entity.id
_entity.type
_entity.pdbx_description
1 polymer ?
#
loop_
_entity_poly.entity_id
_entity_poly.type
_entity_poly.pdbx_seq_one_letter_code
_entity_poly.pdbx_strand_id
1 'polypeptide(L)'
;GPHALSVLLAVLGDVEAITAVRGAPDLTHLILRHTSGATSSAALTLSAPKAAAGVTATFRGTEGVESLPEGRDTSVTSFTAAIDALLTAIDTKTPHPCDVRFGARLTELLAEAEGQLKAAGE
;
A
#
# COMPACT_ATOMS: atom_id res chain seq x y z
N GLY A 1 -2.70 4.35 3.39
CA GLY A 1 -3.98 3.72 3.04
C GLY A 1 -3.70 2.34 2.48
N PRO A 2 -4.69 1.43 2.50
CA PRO A 2 -4.49 0.01 2.19
C PRO A 2 -3.86 -0.23 0.81
N HIS A 3 -4.33 0.46 -0.23
CA HIS A 3 -3.83 0.29 -1.61
C HIS A 3 -2.33 0.63 -1.76
N ALA A 4 -1.85 1.68 -1.10
CA ALA A 4 -0.43 2.05 -1.19
C ALA A 4 0.46 1.02 -0.50
N LEU A 5 0.05 0.58 0.70
CA LEU A 5 0.77 -0.45 1.44
C LEU A 5 0.75 -1.79 0.69
N SER A 6 -0.36 -2.19 0.07
CA SER A 6 -0.42 -3.46 -0.65
C SER A 6 0.56 -3.52 -1.83
N VAL A 7 0.77 -2.40 -2.53
CA VAL A 7 1.78 -2.30 -3.60
C VAL A 7 3.20 -2.40 -3.03
N LEU A 8 3.50 -1.69 -1.93
CA LEU A 8 4.83 -1.72 -1.32
C LEU A 8 5.18 -3.08 -0.75
N LEU A 9 4.24 -3.76 -0.07
CA LEU A 9 4.44 -5.10 0.48
C LEU A 9 4.67 -6.14 -0.63
N ALA A 10 3.95 -6.03 -1.74
CA ALA A 10 4.10 -6.96 -2.87
C ALA A 10 5.49 -6.89 -3.52
N VAL A 11 6.11 -5.69 -3.56
CA VAL A 11 7.40 -5.49 -4.22
C VAL A 11 8.59 -5.58 -3.26
N LEU A 12 8.46 -5.00 -2.07
CA LEU A 12 9.56 -4.82 -1.12
C LEU A 12 9.51 -5.81 0.06
N GLY A 13 8.49 -6.65 0.14
CA GLY A 13 8.28 -7.61 1.24
C GLY A 13 7.60 -6.98 2.46
N ASP A 14 7.38 -7.81 3.49
CA ASP A 14 6.69 -7.39 4.71
C ASP A 14 7.43 -6.27 5.45
N VAL A 15 6.71 -5.51 6.28
CA VAL A 15 7.21 -4.36 7.03
C VAL A 15 7.58 -4.78 8.44
N GLU A 16 8.78 -4.44 8.89
CA GLU A 16 9.24 -4.69 10.25
C GLU A 16 9.13 -3.47 11.18
N ALA A 17 9.05 -2.27 10.61
CA ALA A 17 8.84 -1.04 11.38
C ALA A 17 8.16 0.03 10.51
N ILE A 18 7.26 0.80 11.13
CA ILE A 18 6.58 1.94 10.51
C ILE A 18 6.77 3.19 11.37
N THR A 19 6.90 4.33 10.71
CA THR A 19 6.80 5.65 11.35
C THR A 19 5.74 6.45 10.61
N ALA A 20 4.74 6.94 11.34
CA ALA A 20 3.64 7.72 10.79
C ALA A 20 3.67 9.16 11.33
N VAL A 21 3.46 10.13 10.44
CA VAL A 21 3.39 11.55 10.78
C VAL A 21 2.16 12.17 10.13
N ARG A 22 1.40 12.95 10.90
CA ARG A 22 0.25 13.70 10.39
C ARG A 22 0.68 15.09 9.92
N GLY A 23 0.25 15.45 8.72
CA GLY A 23 0.25 16.80 8.17
C GLY A 23 -1.18 17.31 7.97
N ALA A 24 -1.33 18.62 7.78
CA ALA A 24 -2.62 19.23 7.51
C ALA A 24 -3.03 19.13 6.02
N PRO A 25 -4.33 19.09 5.68
CA PRO A 25 -5.45 18.87 6.60
C PRO A 25 -5.61 17.38 6.99
N ASP A 26 -5.33 16.46 6.07
CA ASP A 26 -5.48 15.01 6.23
C ASP A 26 -4.26 14.23 5.69
N LEU A 27 -3.17 14.93 5.38
CA LEU A 27 -1.96 14.35 4.85
C LEU A 27 -1.33 13.40 5.88
N THR A 28 -1.03 12.19 5.47
CA THR A 28 -0.30 11.22 6.29
C THR A 28 0.97 10.83 5.56
N HIS A 29 2.10 11.00 6.23
CA HIS A 29 3.39 10.49 5.79
C HIS A 29 3.69 9.19 6.52
N LEU A 30 4.16 8.19 5.77
CA LEU A 30 4.66 6.93 6.31
C LEU A 30 6.11 6.75 5.87
N ILE A 31 6.96 6.26 6.77
CA ILE A 31 8.28 5.70 6.49
C ILE A 31 8.25 4.25 6.94
N LEU A 32 8.65 3.33 6.06
CA LEU A 32 8.58 1.90 6.29
C LEU A 32 9.95 1.26 6.12
N ARG A 33 10.29 0.35 7.04
CA ARG A 33 11.44 -0.54 6.92
C ARG A 33 10.92 -1.95 6.63
N HIS A 34 11.45 -2.56 5.57
CA HIS A 34 11.00 -3.87 5.08
C HIS A 34 11.97 -4.97 5.50
N THR A 35 11.42 -6.18 5.66
CA THR A 35 12.18 -7.40 5.98
C THR A 35 13.22 -7.77 4.92
N SER A 36 13.08 -7.27 3.69
CA SER A 36 14.07 -7.38 2.62
C SER A 36 15.32 -6.50 2.82
N GLY A 37 15.31 -5.61 3.81
CA GLY A 37 16.31 -4.56 4.01
C GLY A 37 16.01 -3.26 3.23
N ALA A 38 14.96 -3.23 2.41
CA ALA A 38 14.53 -2.02 1.72
C ALA A 38 13.85 -1.03 2.66
N THR A 39 13.83 0.24 2.27
CA THR A 39 13.03 1.29 2.90
C THR A 39 12.09 1.92 1.88
N SER A 40 10.90 2.33 2.32
CA SER A 40 9.97 3.08 1.48
C SER A 40 9.33 4.24 2.24
N SER A 41 8.77 5.18 1.48
CA SER A 41 8.01 6.30 2.01
C SER A 41 6.71 6.48 1.24
N ALA A 42 5.64 6.84 1.93
CA ALA A 42 4.35 7.17 1.30
C ALA A 42 3.82 8.51 1.82
N ALA A 43 3.24 9.30 0.92
CA ALA A 43 2.47 10.51 1.24
C ALA A 43 1.04 10.33 0.75
N LEU A 44 0.06 10.49 1.63
CA LEU A 44 -1.31 10.05 1.42
C LEU A 44 -2.30 11.11 1.89
N THR A 45 -3.22 11.54 1.02
CA THR A 45 -4.26 12.52 1.34
C THR A 45 -5.49 12.25 0.48
N LEU A 46 -6.68 12.52 1.00
CA LEU A 46 -7.94 12.54 0.24
C LEU A 46 -8.36 13.96 -0.14
N SER A 47 -7.64 14.97 0.35
CA SER A 47 -7.91 16.40 0.16
C SER A 47 -7.03 17.05 -0.90
N ALA A 48 -6.28 16.27 -1.68
CA ALA A 48 -5.48 16.80 -2.78
C ALA A 48 -6.37 17.53 -3.81
N PRO A 49 -6.00 18.75 -4.26
CA PRO A 49 -6.73 19.44 -5.31
C PRO A 49 -6.66 18.65 -6.60
N LYS A 50 -7.66 18.80 -7.49
CA LYS A 50 -7.76 18.04 -8.75
C LYS A 50 -6.47 18.07 -9.58
N ALA A 51 -5.76 19.20 -9.63
CA ALA A 51 -4.51 19.35 -10.36
C ALA A 51 -3.32 18.57 -9.77
N ALA A 52 -3.39 18.20 -8.48
CA ALA A 52 -2.39 17.41 -7.77
C ALA A 52 -2.89 15.98 -7.41
N ALA A 53 -4.09 15.61 -7.85
CA ALA A 53 -4.65 14.31 -7.58
C ALA A 53 -3.97 13.25 -8.46
N GLY A 54 -3.44 12.21 -7.84
CA GLY A 54 -2.76 11.15 -8.56
C GLY A 54 -2.31 10.02 -7.64
N VAL A 55 -1.86 8.94 -8.26
CA VAL A 55 -1.19 7.83 -7.59
C VAL A 55 0.11 7.61 -8.33
N THR A 56 1.21 7.59 -7.59
CA THR A 56 2.54 7.30 -8.13
C THR A 56 3.25 6.35 -7.18
N ALA A 57 4.11 5.50 -7.74
CA ALA A 57 5.07 4.71 -6.98
C ALA A 57 6.34 4.63 -7.82
N THR A 58 7.50 4.77 -7.16
CA THR A 58 8.80 4.66 -7.80
C THR A 58 9.68 3.77 -6.95
N PHE A 59 10.25 2.75 -7.59
CA PHE A 59 11.17 1.80 -7.00
C PHE A 59 12.58 2.10 -7.51
N ARG A 60 13.55 2.04 -6.60
CA ARG A 60 14.95 2.33 -6.90
C ARG A 60 15.79 1.19 -6.37
N GLY A 61 16.64 0.63 -7.22
CA GLY A 61 17.53 -0.48 -6.90
C GLY A 61 18.84 -0.40 -7.66
N THR A 62 19.67 -1.43 -7.54
CA THR A 62 20.98 -1.50 -8.22
C THR A 62 20.85 -1.49 -9.74
N GLU A 63 19.76 -2.04 -10.26
CA GLU A 63 19.46 -2.11 -11.70
C GLU A 63 18.75 -0.85 -12.24
N GLY A 64 18.57 0.18 -11.40
CA GLY A 64 18.01 1.47 -11.81
C GLY A 64 16.70 1.82 -11.13
N VAL A 65 15.83 2.51 -11.88
CA VAL A 65 14.61 3.14 -11.35
C VAL A 65 13.42 2.75 -12.21
N GLU A 66 12.40 2.19 -11.56
CA GLU A 66 11.13 1.84 -12.19
C GLU A 66 10.00 2.63 -11.54
N SER A 67 9.00 3.02 -12.33
CA SER A 67 7.82 3.74 -11.83
C SER A 67 6.55 3.04 -12.26
N LEU A 68 5.51 3.19 -11.44
CA LEU A 68 4.18 2.67 -11.77
C LEU A 68 3.77 3.18 -13.16
N PRO A 69 3.37 2.29 -14.08
CA PRO A 69 2.96 2.69 -15.42
C PRO A 69 1.84 3.72 -15.40
N GLU A 70 1.81 4.58 -16.40
CA GLU A 70 0.71 5.51 -16.59
C GLU A 70 -0.57 4.75 -16.98
N GLY A 71 -1.70 5.25 -16.48
CA GLY A 71 -2.99 4.60 -16.64
C GLY A 71 -3.38 3.79 -15.41
N ARG A 72 -4.68 3.81 -15.11
CA ARG A 72 -5.25 2.98 -14.05
C ARG A 72 -6.42 2.22 -14.62
N ASP A 73 -6.52 0.98 -14.23
CA ASP A 73 -7.77 0.27 -14.30
C ASP A 73 -8.85 1.04 -13.55
N THR A 74 -10.08 0.90 -14.02
CA THR A 74 -11.23 1.39 -13.27
C THR A 74 -11.41 0.56 -12.00
N SER A 75 -12.09 1.12 -10.99
CA SER A 75 -12.48 0.34 -9.82
C SER A 75 -13.31 -0.89 -10.21
N VAL A 76 -14.12 -0.79 -11.26
CA VAL A 76 -14.92 -1.90 -11.80
C VAL A 76 -14.01 -2.98 -12.38
N THR A 77 -13.06 -2.64 -13.27
CA THR A 77 -12.15 -3.64 -13.87
C THR A 77 -11.26 -4.30 -12.83
N SER A 78 -10.78 -3.53 -11.84
CA SER A 78 -10.00 -4.07 -10.71
C SER A 78 -10.82 -5.04 -9.84
N PHE A 79 -12.09 -4.72 -9.59
CA PHE A 79 -12.98 -5.58 -8.80
C PHE A 79 -13.35 -6.87 -9.54
N THR A 80 -13.61 -6.79 -10.85
CA THR A 80 -13.81 -7.97 -11.70
C THR A 80 -12.58 -8.88 -11.66
N ALA A 81 -11.37 -8.33 -11.81
CA ALA A 81 -10.14 -9.10 -11.73
C ALA A 81 -9.96 -9.80 -10.36
N ALA A 82 -10.38 -9.15 -9.27
CA ALA A 82 -10.36 -9.76 -7.94
C ALA A 82 -11.35 -10.94 -7.82
N ILE A 83 -12.53 -10.85 -8.43
CA ILE A 83 -13.49 -11.96 -8.51
C ILE A 83 -12.91 -13.11 -9.33
N ASP A 84 -12.33 -12.83 -10.49
CA ASP A 84 -11.72 -13.86 -11.35
C ASP A 84 -10.55 -14.58 -10.65
N ALA A 85 -9.73 -13.82 -9.92
CA ALA A 85 -8.66 -14.38 -9.10
C ALA A 85 -9.20 -15.28 -7.97
N LEU A 86 -10.31 -14.91 -7.34
CA LEU A 86 -10.98 -15.74 -6.33
C LEU A 86 -11.53 -17.04 -6.94
N LEU A 87 -12.20 -16.97 -8.09
CA LEU A 87 -12.70 -18.16 -8.80
C LEU A 87 -11.55 -19.09 -9.18
N THR A 88 -10.46 -18.53 -9.70
CA THR A 88 -9.24 -19.29 -10.04
C THR A 88 -8.66 -20.00 -8.80
N ALA A 89 -8.61 -19.33 -7.66
CA ALA A 89 -8.13 -19.93 -6.41
C ALA A 89 -9.02 -21.08 -5.93
N ILE A 90 -10.33 -20.99 -6.12
CA ILE A 90 -11.30 -22.05 -5.81
C ILE A 90 -11.06 -23.26 -6.72
N ASP A 91 -10.98 -23.05 -8.03
CA ASP A 91 -10.85 -24.13 -9.02
C ASP A 91 -9.51 -24.87 -8.88
N THR A 92 -8.44 -24.12 -8.65
CA THR A 92 -7.06 -24.67 -8.54
C THR A 92 -6.70 -25.12 -7.13
N LYS A 93 -7.50 -24.77 -6.12
CA LYS A 93 -7.20 -24.94 -4.68
C LYS A 93 -5.87 -24.30 -4.26
N THR A 94 -5.39 -23.32 -5.01
CA THR A 94 -4.16 -22.58 -4.71
C THR A 94 -4.56 -21.19 -4.21
N PRO A 95 -4.19 -20.80 -2.97
CA PRO A 95 -4.53 -19.48 -2.44
C PRO A 95 -3.95 -18.36 -3.30
N HIS A 96 -4.76 -17.32 -3.53
CA HIS A 96 -4.27 -16.07 -4.12
C HIS A 96 -3.36 -15.34 -3.11
N PRO A 97 -2.27 -14.67 -3.55
CA PRO A 97 -1.39 -13.92 -2.63
C PRO A 97 -2.11 -12.86 -1.77
N CYS A 98 -3.18 -12.26 -2.30
CA CYS A 98 -4.07 -11.38 -1.53
C CYS A 98 -5.14 -12.18 -0.76
N ASP A 99 -4.72 -13.05 0.15
CA ASP A 99 -5.63 -13.83 1.00
C ASP A 99 -6.01 -13.08 2.31
N VAL A 100 -6.73 -13.76 3.19
CA VAL A 100 -7.14 -13.21 4.49
C VAL A 100 -5.95 -12.90 5.42
N ARG A 101 -4.82 -13.62 5.30
CA ARG A 101 -3.63 -13.37 6.12
C ARG A 101 -2.93 -12.11 5.65
N PHE A 102 -2.82 -11.93 4.33
CA PHE A 102 -2.34 -10.67 3.76
C PHE A 102 -3.23 -9.50 4.18
N GLY A 103 -4.55 -9.67 4.09
CA GLY A 103 -5.51 -8.65 4.56
C GLY A 103 -5.36 -8.30 6.03
N ALA A 104 -5.24 -9.30 6.91
CA ALA A 104 -5.03 -9.10 8.34
C ALA A 104 -3.72 -8.36 8.62
N ARG A 105 -2.61 -8.78 7.99
CA ARG A 105 -1.31 -8.13 8.11
C ARG A 105 -1.33 -6.67 7.67
N LEU A 106 -1.99 -6.41 6.53
CA LEU A 106 -2.18 -5.05 6.02
C LEU A 106 -2.96 -4.17 7.02
N THR A 107 -4.01 -4.73 7.64
CA THR A 107 -4.80 -4.02 8.66
C THR A 107 -4.01 -3.78 9.94
N GLU A 108 -3.17 -4.71 10.39
CA GLU A 108 -2.28 -4.52 11.54
C GLU A 108 -1.34 -3.32 11.32
N LEU A 109 -0.70 -3.23 10.15
CA LEU A 109 0.19 -2.11 9.81
C LEU A 109 -0.54 -0.77 9.77
N LEU A 110 -1.77 -0.75 9.25
CA LEU A 110 -2.61 0.44 9.27
C LEU A 110 -2.99 0.84 10.70
N ALA A 111 -3.31 -0.12 11.55
CA ALA A 111 -3.65 0.11 12.95
C ALA A 111 -2.43 0.62 13.75
N GLU A 112 -1.24 0.09 13.49
CA GLU A 112 0.01 0.57 14.10
C GLU A 112 0.29 2.03 13.70
N ALA A 113 0.19 2.36 12.41
CA ALA A 113 0.34 3.74 11.94
C ALA A 113 -0.69 4.67 12.60
N GLU A 114 -1.97 4.28 12.62
CA GLU A 114 -3.04 5.07 13.25
C GLU A 114 -2.79 5.26 14.76
N GLY A 115 -2.27 4.24 15.45
CA GLY A 115 -1.87 4.34 16.86
C GLY A 115 -0.80 5.39 17.11
N GLN A 116 0.24 5.45 16.26
CA GLN A 116 1.28 6.48 16.34
C GLN A 116 0.71 7.89 16.11
N LEU A 117 -0.19 8.04 15.14
CA LEU A 117 -0.80 9.34 14.82
C LEU A 117 -1.66 9.87 15.97
N LYS A 118 -2.36 8.98 16.69
CA LYS A 118 -3.14 9.36 17.87
C LYS A 118 -2.26 9.78 19.03
N ALA A 119 -1.20 9.01 19.32
CA ALA A 119 -0.28 9.31 20.41
C ALA A 119 0.50 10.63 20.22
N ALA A 120 0.69 11.07 18.97
CA ALA A 120 1.35 12.34 18.66
C ALA A 120 0.41 13.56 18.65
N GLY A 121 -0.91 13.35 18.70
CA GLY A 121 -1.94 14.40 18.65
C GLY A 121 -2.63 14.67 19.98
N GLU A 122 -2.30 13.91 21.03
CA GLU A 122 -2.57 14.23 22.45
C GLU A 122 -1.47 15.15 23.00
#